data_AF-A0A183IZP0-F1
#
_entry.id   AF-A0A183IZP0-F1
#
_cell.length_a   1.000
_cell.length_b   1.000
_cell.length_c   1.000
_cell.angle_alpha   90.00
_cell.angle_beta   90.00
_cell.angle_gamma   90.00
#
_symmetry.space_group_name_H-M   'P 1'
#
loop_
_entity.id
_entity.type
_entity.pdbx_description
1 polymer ?
#
loop_
_entity_poly.entity_id
_entity_poly.type
_entity_poly.pdbx_seq_one_letter_code
_entity_poly.pdbx_strand_id
1 'polypeptide(L)'
;MRCVWLIDGTLSNASRISVQVEDFDTECGWDYLYVYDGDGVYAKQLAALSGVFPRDSWSSKREFVAHSGQAFVYFSSDIAFNMSGFNVTYRFNSCPNDCSGRGACNEDTGECYCTEGSDYDCNLPPCNRFCESRYGKCQHEGVKEWCACNSKFRGPFCNFTAGEAVWNIMKDEMPFGVASHAVAVTEHYAWVIGGISFQSFDRIVVLRYDLIHDKWMSMETFRRPANRYDHTIFQYSNNLYVFGGIVHDRNVTAELWMLSMENYTWYLIKDSGISRAVPVAGHTAHVIGDTMITIFGYSPDYGLLNYFFVNNSWKIVKTVGARTQGLFGHTSVRDVHSGLIYVYGGYTTISYSSSHVTDKLYQYDSVRKRWGLLRSSGFSSLLHSAAIVSGIMIIFGGNFRNETVQGRANQCYSDVVLTYDIECGTWNKLVYPTYLHSGVSRYGHRSVVYDGKMFIFGGFDGSFARSVLQFMPGNCGFYRNKDDCLNSQQGIKCVHYKGRCMNSAEAWHLIKVEKRDSSALDKVCTFTGVGASFDCSTITDCSTCTSTEVQPCRWCNGRCVGDCMGNAEITNPELCVVRVNCSQFHTCNSCRTFGAGMCVWTHHKSRYYECADVVVNG
;
A
#
# COMPACT_ATOMS: atom_id res chain seq x y z
N MET A 1 -27.71 -8.05 13.28
CA MET A 1 -28.89 -8.31 12.40
C MET A 1 -28.47 -9.12 11.17
N ARG A 2 -29.38 -9.91 10.57
CA ARG A 2 -29.13 -10.61 9.29
C ARG A 2 -30.33 -10.45 8.36
N CYS A 3 -30.09 -9.95 7.14
CA CYS A 3 -31.12 -9.77 6.12
C CYS A 3 -30.68 -10.43 4.81
N VAL A 4 -31.60 -11.05 4.09
CA VAL A 4 -31.34 -11.72 2.82
C VAL A 4 -32.39 -11.36 1.79
N TRP A 5 -31.96 -11.21 0.55
CA TRP A 5 -32.83 -10.97 -0.60
C TRP A 5 -32.35 -11.85 -1.76
N LEU A 6 -33.30 -12.57 -2.37
CA LEU A 6 -33.09 -13.26 -3.63
C LEU A 6 -33.80 -12.47 -4.73
N ILE A 7 -33.03 -11.95 -5.67
CA ILE A 7 -33.56 -11.29 -6.86
C ILE A 7 -33.57 -12.35 -7.96
N ASP A 8 -34.77 -12.80 -8.32
CA ASP A 8 -34.97 -13.89 -9.27
C ASP A 8 -35.49 -13.35 -10.60
N GLY A 9 -34.61 -13.34 -11.62
CA GLY A 9 -34.92 -12.89 -12.97
C GLY A 9 -35.52 -13.97 -13.87
N THR A 10 -35.62 -15.22 -13.39
CA THR A 10 -36.07 -16.36 -14.20
C THR A 10 -37.50 -16.19 -14.72
N LEU A 11 -38.39 -15.59 -13.92
CA LEU A 11 -39.77 -15.29 -14.32
C LEU A 11 -39.86 -14.23 -15.43
N SER A 12 -38.83 -13.41 -15.59
CA SER A 12 -38.73 -12.37 -16.61
C SER A 12 -37.81 -12.76 -17.77
N ASN A 13 -37.38 -14.02 -17.85
CA ASN A 13 -36.35 -14.49 -18.80
C ASN A 13 -35.09 -13.61 -18.79
N ALA A 14 -34.75 -13.03 -17.64
CA ALA A 14 -33.57 -12.19 -17.52
C ALA A 14 -32.33 -13.08 -17.41
N SER A 15 -31.34 -12.82 -18.27
CA SER A 15 -30.04 -13.49 -18.23
C SER A 15 -29.05 -12.72 -17.35
N ARG A 16 -29.30 -11.42 -17.13
CA ARG A 16 -28.42 -10.52 -16.37
C ARG A 16 -29.21 -9.72 -15.35
N ILE A 17 -28.66 -9.60 -14.15
CA ILE A 17 -29.19 -8.73 -13.09
C ILE A 17 -28.09 -7.75 -12.71
N SER A 18 -28.36 -6.46 -12.91
CA SER A 18 -27.53 -5.40 -12.34
C SER A 18 -28.02 -5.08 -10.93
N VAL A 19 -27.12 -5.11 -9.96
CA VAL A 19 -27.33 -4.68 -8.58
C VAL A 19 -26.50 -3.42 -8.33
N GLN A 20 -27.16 -2.27 -8.22
CA GLN A 20 -26.55 -0.98 -7.99
C GLN A 20 -26.73 -0.55 -6.53
N VAL A 21 -25.62 -0.34 -5.83
CA VAL A 21 -25.61 0.25 -4.49
C VAL A 21 -25.57 1.76 -4.65
N GLU A 22 -26.65 2.43 -4.26
CA GLU A 22 -26.86 3.87 -4.44
C GLU A 22 -26.22 4.67 -3.30
N ASP A 23 -26.50 4.26 -2.07
CA ASP A 23 -26.00 4.86 -0.84
C ASP A 23 -25.43 3.73 0.03
N PHE A 24 -24.32 4.01 0.72
CA PHE A 24 -23.70 3.01 1.59
C PHE A 24 -23.00 3.68 2.77
N ASP A 25 -23.52 3.43 3.97
CA ASP A 25 -23.01 3.96 5.23
C ASP A 25 -23.23 2.94 6.34
N THR A 26 -22.20 2.13 6.58
CA THR A 26 -22.19 0.98 7.50
C THR A 26 -20.96 1.00 8.38
N GLU A 27 -20.96 0.27 9.50
CA GLU A 27 -19.78 0.20 10.35
C GLU A 27 -18.62 -0.53 9.65
N CYS A 28 -17.52 0.19 9.46
CA CYS A 28 -16.33 -0.33 8.80
C CYS A 28 -15.71 -1.51 9.56
N GLY A 29 -15.67 -2.67 8.90
CA GLY A 29 -15.04 -3.90 9.41
C GLY A 29 -15.93 -4.77 10.27
N TRP A 30 -17.20 -4.39 10.46
CA TRP A 30 -18.15 -5.09 11.32
C TRP A 30 -19.47 -5.38 10.60
N ASP A 31 -19.95 -4.41 9.81
CA ASP A 31 -21.13 -4.56 8.97
C ASP A 31 -20.73 -4.86 7.52
N TYR A 32 -21.39 -5.83 6.91
CA TYR A 32 -21.08 -6.29 5.57
C TYR A 32 -22.32 -6.51 4.71
N LEU A 33 -22.29 -5.96 3.49
CA LEU A 33 -23.22 -6.27 2.41
C LEU A 33 -22.51 -7.11 1.35
N TYR A 34 -22.99 -8.33 1.16
CA TYR A 34 -22.48 -9.27 0.16
C TYR A 34 -23.43 -9.35 -1.02
N VAL A 35 -22.86 -9.48 -2.22
CA VAL A 35 -23.60 -9.71 -3.46
C VAL A 35 -23.03 -10.94 -4.13
N TYR A 36 -23.90 -11.88 -4.53
CA TYR A 36 -23.55 -13.14 -5.18
C TYR A 36 -24.30 -13.27 -6.51
N ASP A 37 -23.63 -13.85 -7.51
CA ASP A 37 -24.19 -14.25 -8.80
C ASP A 37 -24.74 -15.67 -8.69
N GLY A 38 -26.03 -15.78 -8.37
CA GLY A 38 -26.75 -17.03 -8.11
C GLY A 38 -27.80 -16.90 -7.01
N ASP A 39 -28.25 -18.03 -6.48
CA ASP A 39 -29.38 -18.14 -5.55
C ASP A 39 -29.00 -18.20 -4.06
N GLY A 40 -27.69 -18.17 -3.73
CA GLY A 40 -27.23 -18.29 -2.36
C GLY A 40 -25.75 -18.00 -2.12
N VAL A 41 -25.32 -18.16 -0.87
CA VAL A 41 -23.95 -17.82 -0.40
C VAL A 41 -22.83 -18.71 -0.96
N TYR A 42 -23.17 -19.85 -1.56
CA TYR A 42 -22.21 -20.74 -2.21
C TYR A 42 -22.00 -20.38 -3.69
N ALA A 43 -22.78 -19.44 -4.22
CA ALA A 43 -22.64 -18.96 -5.59
C ALA A 43 -21.43 -18.01 -5.71
N LYS A 44 -21.14 -17.55 -6.93
CA LYS A 44 -19.96 -16.72 -7.18
C LYS A 44 -20.14 -15.36 -6.51
N GLN A 45 -19.29 -15.06 -5.53
CA GLN A 45 -19.32 -13.77 -4.85
C GLN A 45 -18.80 -12.65 -5.77
N LEU A 46 -19.57 -11.56 -5.86
CA LEU A 46 -19.26 -10.36 -6.64
C LEU A 46 -18.74 -9.22 -5.77
N ALA A 47 -19.23 -9.12 -4.53
CA ALA A 47 -18.89 -8.03 -3.60
C ALA A 47 -18.93 -8.46 -2.13
N ALA A 48 -18.14 -7.77 -1.31
CA ALA A 48 -18.20 -7.75 0.15
C ALA A 48 -17.93 -6.32 0.64
N LEU A 49 -18.99 -5.51 0.71
CA LEU A 49 -18.92 -4.07 0.99
C LEU A 49 -19.01 -3.82 2.49
N SER A 50 -18.25 -2.83 2.98
CA SER A 50 -18.24 -2.39 4.38
C SER A 50 -17.69 -0.97 4.47
N GLY A 51 -18.13 -0.20 5.48
CA GLY A 51 -17.76 1.21 5.66
C GLY A 51 -18.69 2.17 4.91
N VAL A 52 -18.13 3.25 4.39
CA VAL A 52 -18.88 4.40 3.86
C VAL A 52 -18.45 4.72 2.44
N PHE A 53 -19.41 4.96 1.55
CA PHE A 53 -19.16 5.58 0.25
C PHE A 53 -19.36 7.10 0.35
N PRO A 54 -18.49 7.92 -0.26
CA PRO A 54 -18.66 9.38 -0.24
C PRO A 54 -20.03 9.80 -0.80
N ARG A 55 -20.81 10.62 -0.09
CA ARG A 55 -22.19 10.97 -0.48
C ARG A 55 -22.29 11.93 -1.68
N ASP A 56 -21.25 12.72 -1.96
CA ASP A 56 -21.34 13.90 -2.84
C ASP A 56 -20.84 13.69 -4.28
N SER A 57 -20.81 12.46 -4.79
CA SER A 57 -20.41 12.21 -6.18
C SER A 57 -21.33 11.18 -6.83
N TRP A 58 -21.91 11.46 -8.00
CA TRP A 58 -22.69 10.49 -8.81
C TRP A 58 -21.97 9.14 -9.02
N SER A 59 -20.64 9.14 -8.88
CA SER A 59 -19.72 8.02 -8.95
C SER A 59 -19.60 7.20 -7.66
N SER A 60 -20.19 7.58 -6.53
CA SER A 60 -20.15 6.76 -5.31
C SER A 60 -20.98 5.47 -5.42
N LYS A 61 -21.81 5.40 -6.46
CA LYS A 61 -22.60 4.22 -6.81
C LYS A 61 -21.70 3.10 -7.30
N ARG A 62 -21.97 1.88 -6.83
CA ARG A 62 -21.27 0.68 -7.29
C ARG A 62 -22.24 -0.29 -7.91
N GLU A 63 -21.93 -0.77 -9.10
CA GLU A 63 -22.74 -1.72 -9.83
C GLU A 63 -22.07 -3.08 -9.88
N PHE A 64 -22.84 -4.14 -9.61
CA PHE A 64 -22.41 -5.53 -9.67
C PHE A 64 -23.36 -6.30 -10.56
N VAL A 65 -22.83 -6.98 -11.57
CA VAL A 65 -23.65 -7.70 -12.56
C VAL A 65 -23.56 -9.20 -12.29
N ALA A 66 -24.72 -9.81 -12.02
CA ALA A 66 -24.91 -11.25 -11.98
C ALA A 66 -25.31 -11.76 -13.36
N HIS A 67 -24.70 -12.85 -13.82
CA HIS A 67 -24.89 -13.44 -15.15
C HIS A 67 -25.62 -14.79 -15.12
N SER A 68 -26.02 -15.27 -13.94
CA SER A 68 -26.81 -16.49 -13.77
C SER A 68 -28.33 -16.27 -13.96
N GLY A 69 -28.77 -15.03 -14.14
CA GLY A 69 -30.19 -14.66 -14.08
C GLY A 69 -30.76 -14.59 -12.66
N GLN A 70 -29.93 -14.77 -11.63
CA GLN A 70 -30.29 -14.65 -10.22
C GLN A 70 -29.20 -13.88 -9.46
N ALA A 71 -29.59 -13.11 -8.45
CA ALA A 71 -28.66 -12.40 -7.57
C ALA A 71 -29.08 -12.56 -6.11
N PHE A 72 -28.15 -13.01 -5.27
CA PHE A 72 -28.37 -13.17 -3.84
C PHE A 72 -27.64 -12.07 -3.08
N VAL A 73 -28.40 -11.27 -2.32
CA VAL A 73 -27.88 -10.16 -1.52
C VAL A 73 -28.02 -10.52 -0.05
N TYR A 74 -26.92 -10.44 0.69
CA TYR A 74 -26.87 -10.81 2.11
C TYR A 74 -26.23 -9.69 2.92
N PHE A 75 -26.95 -9.22 3.93
CA PHE A 75 -26.44 -8.23 4.88
C PHE A 75 -26.28 -8.84 6.27
N SER A 76 -25.11 -8.61 6.88
CA SER A 76 -24.80 -8.99 8.25
C SER A 76 -24.26 -7.78 9.01
N SER A 77 -24.81 -7.56 10.20
CA SER A 77 -24.40 -6.49 11.12
C SER A 77 -24.36 -7.02 12.55
N ASP A 78 -23.55 -6.43 13.42
CA ASP A 78 -23.50 -6.80 14.83
C ASP A 78 -24.56 -6.03 15.66
N ILE A 79 -24.26 -5.67 16.91
CA ILE A 79 -25.14 -4.90 17.80
C ILE A 79 -24.57 -3.51 18.15
N ALA A 80 -23.38 -3.19 17.63
CA ALA A 80 -22.70 -1.94 17.87
C ALA A 80 -23.05 -0.91 16.76
N PHE A 81 -22.88 0.37 17.07
CA PHE A 81 -23.00 1.54 16.18
C PHE A 81 -24.13 1.54 15.11
N ASN A 82 -25.11 2.42 15.27
CA ASN A 82 -26.16 2.62 14.27
C ASN A 82 -25.76 3.67 13.21
N MET A 83 -25.56 3.23 11.96
CA MET A 83 -25.27 4.09 10.79
C MET A 83 -26.52 4.24 9.91
N SER A 84 -26.49 5.06 8.84
CA SER A 84 -27.70 5.27 8.02
C SER A 84 -28.07 4.08 7.12
N GLY A 85 -27.22 3.06 7.03
CA GLY A 85 -27.47 1.85 6.24
C GLY A 85 -27.15 2.05 4.77
N PHE A 86 -27.88 1.35 3.90
CA PHE A 86 -27.61 1.34 2.47
C PHE A 86 -28.90 1.31 1.66
N ASN A 87 -28.80 1.73 0.40
CA ASN A 87 -29.87 1.67 -0.58
C ASN A 87 -29.39 0.91 -1.82
N VAL A 88 -30.17 -0.05 -2.30
CA VAL A 88 -29.84 -0.91 -3.44
C VAL A 88 -30.98 -0.89 -4.44
N THR A 89 -30.65 -0.56 -5.68
CA THR A 89 -31.52 -0.68 -6.85
C THR A 89 -31.10 -1.90 -7.65
N TYR A 90 -32.04 -2.61 -8.27
CA TYR A 90 -31.71 -3.67 -9.22
C TYR A 90 -32.46 -3.50 -10.54
N ARG A 91 -31.87 -4.02 -11.63
CA ARG A 91 -32.40 -3.96 -12.99
C ARG A 91 -32.13 -5.25 -13.75
N PHE A 92 -33.09 -5.67 -14.58
CA PHE A 92 -32.95 -6.84 -15.45
C PHE A 92 -32.45 -6.44 -16.83
N ASN A 93 -31.50 -7.20 -17.38
CA ASN A 93 -30.95 -7.04 -18.74
C ASN A 93 -30.61 -5.58 -19.10
N SER A 94 -30.12 -4.79 -18.14
CA SER A 94 -29.80 -3.38 -18.35
C SER A 94 -28.31 -3.17 -18.68
N CYS A 95 -28.01 -1.99 -19.20
CA CYS A 95 -26.65 -1.48 -19.31
C CYS A 95 -26.28 -0.60 -18.11
N PRO A 96 -24.97 -0.39 -17.87
CA PRO A 96 -24.49 0.50 -16.83
C PRO A 96 -25.08 1.90 -16.95
N ASN A 97 -25.65 2.41 -15.85
CA ASN A 97 -26.26 3.74 -15.75
C ASN A 97 -27.22 4.10 -16.91
N ASP A 98 -27.87 3.12 -17.54
CA ASP A 98 -28.70 3.33 -18.73
C ASP A 98 -27.98 4.12 -19.83
N CYS A 99 -26.69 3.79 -20.03
CA CYS A 99 -25.78 4.49 -20.95
C CYS A 99 -25.77 6.01 -20.75
N SER A 100 -25.94 6.44 -19.50
CA SER A 100 -26.02 7.84 -19.06
C SER A 100 -27.05 8.69 -19.83
N GLY A 101 -28.03 8.05 -20.49
CA GLY A 101 -28.97 8.70 -21.42
C GLY A 101 -28.33 9.26 -22.69
N ARG A 102 -27.10 8.84 -23.02
CA ARG A 102 -26.29 9.35 -24.14
C ARG A 102 -25.90 8.28 -25.16
N GLY A 103 -26.40 7.06 -25.01
CA GLY A 103 -26.14 5.95 -25.91
C GLY A 103 -27.31 4.98 -25.99
N ALA A 104 -27.16 3.97 -26.86
CA ALA A 104 -28.09 2.86 -26.96
C ALA A 104 -27.55 1.66 -26.16
N CYS A 105 -28.41 1.04 -25.35
CA CYS A 105 -28.07 -0.16 -24.61
C CYS A 105 -28.28 -1.42 -25.45
N ASN A 106 -27.29 -2.30 -25.49
CA ASN A 106 -27.47 -3.67 -25.93
C ASN A 106 -27.88 -4.53 -24.74
N GLU A 107 -29.16 -4.88 -24.63
CA GLU A 107 -29.68 -5.63 -23.47
C GLU A 107 -29.08 -7.05 -23.35
N ASP A 108 -28.72 -7.67 -24.49
CA ASP A 108 -28.15 -9.01 -24.54
C ASP A 108 -26.72 -9.04 -23.99
N THR A 109 -25.87 -8.08 -24.39
CA THR A 109 -24.46 -8.02 -23.96
C THR A 109 -24.26 -7.15 -22.72
N GLY A 110 -25.14 -6.20 -22.47
CA GLY A 110 -25.00 -5.15 -21.46
C GLY A 110 -24.06 -4.01 -21.85
N GLU A 111 -23.70 -3.91 -23.11
CA GLU A 111 -22.75 -2.90 -23.59
C GLU A 111 -23.48 -1.64 -24.07
N CYS A 112 -22.91 -0.48 -23.76
CA CYS A 112 -23.38 0.80 -24.24
C CYS A 112 -22.73 1.18 -25.58
N TYR A 113 -23.56 1.51 -26.56
CA TYR A 113 -23.13 2.15 -27.81
C TYR A 113 -23.36 3.66 -27.70
N CYS A 114 -22.29 4.41 -27.42
CA CYS A 114 -22.39 5.85 -27.19
C CYS A 114 -22.68 6.61 -28.48
N THR A 115 -23.80 7.35 -28.50
CA THR A 115 -24.13 8.31 -29.56
C THR A 115 -23.56 9.69 -29.25
N GLU A 116 -23.56 10.06 -27.96
CA GLU A 116 -22.85 11.20 -27.40
C GLU A 116 -22.05 10.71 -26.18
N GLY A 117 -20.91 11.33 -25.92
CA GLY A 117 -20.01 10.89 -24.85
C GLY A 117 -19.07 9.76 -25.25
N SER A 118 -18.33 9.27 -24.27
CA SER A 118 -17.28 8.25 -24.35
C SER A 118 -17.22 7.51 -23.01
N ASP A 119 -16.41 6.44 -22.93
CA ASP A 119 -16.33 5.46 -21.83
C ASP A 119 -17.32 4.28 -21.94
N TYR A 120 -17.42 3.45 -20.89
CA TYR A 120 -18.20 2.21 -20.88
C TYR A 120 -19.70 2.43 -20.59
N ASP A 121 -20.08 3.58 -20.02
CA ASP A 121 -21.47 3.95 -19.70
C ASP A 121 -21.89 5.27 -20.38
N CYS A 122 -21.07 5.78 -21.30
CA CYS A 122 -21.23 7.01 -22.05
C CYS A 122 -21.27 8.29 -21.20
N ASN A 123 -20.69 8.25 -19.99
CA ASN A 123 -20.78 9.37 -19.06
C ASN A 123 -19.76 10.48 -19.38
N LEU A 124 -18.54 10.11 -19.80
CA LEU A 124 -17.54 11.10 -20.16
C LEU A 124 -17.94 11.86 -21.43
N PRO A 125 -17.80 13.21 -21.48
CA PRO A 125 -18.05 13.97 -22.69
C PRO A 125 -17.15 13.53 -23.86
N PRO A 126 -17.51 13.79 -25.13
CA PRO A 126 -16.65 13.44 -26.26
C PRO A 126 -15.32 14.20 -26.21
N CYS A 127 -14.27 13.59 -26.77
CA CYS A 127 -12.91 14.12 -26.65
C CYS A 127 -12.71 15.52 -27.24
N ASN A 128 -13.45 15.86 -28.30
CA ASN A 128 -13.43 17.20 -28.90
C ASN A 128 -13.85 18.34 -27.94
N ARG A 129 -14.55 18.04 -26.84
CA ARG A 129 -15.13 19.04 -25.95
C ARG A 129 -14.18 19.48 -24.83
N PHE A 130 -13.30 18.59 -24.38
CA PHE A 130 -12.29 18.88 -23.34
C PHE A 130 -10.88 19.03 -23.92
N CYS A 131 -10.63 18.44 -25.09
CA CYS A 131 -9.35 18.52 -25.78
C CYS A 131 -9.30 19.76 -26.69
N GLU A 132 -9.31 20.95 -26.10
CA GLU A 132 -9.21 22.20 -26.88
C GLU A 132 -7.89 22.25 -27.66
N SER A 133 -7.90 22.86 -28.85
CA SER A 133 -6.72 22.98 -29.72
C SER A 133 -5.51 23.65 -29.06
N ARG A 134 -5.74 24.45 -28.01
CA ARG A 134 -4.69 25.06 -27.19
C ARG A 134 -3.92 24.03 -26.35
N TYR A 135 -4.61 23.02 -25.82
CA TYR A 135 -4.07 22.08 -24.84
C TYR A 135 -3.63 20.76 -25.48
N GLY A 136 -4.32 20.33 -26.52
CA GLY A 136 -4.00 19.10 -27.24
C GLY A 136 -4.78 18.96 -28.54
N LYS A 137 -4.71 17.75 -29.11
CA LYS A 137 -5.48 17.35 -30.28
C LYS A 137 -6.14 16.02 -30.00
N CYS A 138 -7.43 15.92 -30.26
CA CYS A 138 -8.15 14.67 -30.11
C CYS A 138 -7.67 13.65 -31.13
N GLN A 139 -7.49 12.41 -30.70
CA GLN A 139 -7.09 11.26 -31.49
C GLN A 139 -8.10 10.12 -31.31
N HIS A 140 -8.27 9.31 -32.34
CA HIS A 140 -9.25 8.23 -32.36
C HIS A 140 -8.65 6.95 -32.95
N GLU A 141 -8.98 5.82 -32.34
CA GLU A 141 -8.66 4.48 -32.86
C GLU A 141 -9.89 3.58 -32.65
N GLY A 142 -10.68 3.37 -33.72
CA GLY A 142 -11.99 2.74 -33.61
C GLY A 142 -12.95 3.57 -32.76
N VAL A 143 -13.52 2.98 -31.71
CA VAL A 143 -14.39 3.64 -30.73
C VAL A 143 -13.63 4.33 -29.58
N LYS A 144 -12.30 4.19 -29.52
CA LYS A 144 -11.48 4.77 -28.45
C LYS A 144 -11.03 6.17 -28.83
N GLU A 145 -11.28 7.13 -27.96
CA GLU A 145 -10.81 8.52 -28.09
C GLU A 145 -9.83 8.87 -26.98
N TRP A 146 -8.84 9.71 -27.27
CA TRP A 146 -7.97 10.30 -26.23
C TRP A 146 -7.43 11.67 -26.68
N CYS A 147 -7.02 12.50 -25.72
CA CYS A 147 -6.41 13.79 -26.01
C CYS A 147 -4.88 13.65 -26.08
N ALA A 148 -4.29 13.90 -27.25
CA ALA A 148 -2.84 13.99 -27.42
C ALA A 148 -2.37 15.40 -27.03
N CYS A 149 -1.70 15.52 -25.88
CA CYS A 149 -1.33 16.82 -25.32
C CYS A 149 -0.20 17.51 -26.10
N ASN A 150 -0.30 18.83 -26.19
CA ASN A 150 0.83 19.68 -26.56
C ASN A 150 1.92 19.58 -25.47
N SER A 151 3.19 19.84 -25.81
CA SER A 151 4.35 19.58 -24.92
C SER A 151 4.34 20.28 -23.56
N LYS A 152 3.51 21.31 -23.37
CA LYS A 152 3.35 22.04 -22.09
C LYS A 152 2.26 21.46 -21.19
N PHE A 153 1.46 20.52 -21.71
CA PHE A 153 0.29 19.97 -21.04
C PHE A 153 0.38 18.45 -20.95
N ARG A 154 -0.37 17.87 -20.03
CA ARG A 154 -0.41 16.43 -19.74
C ARG A 154 -1.70 16.05 -19.04
N GLY A 155 -1.88 14.75 -18.83
CA GLY A 155 -3.09 14.17 -18.24
C GLY A 155 -4.08 13.69 -19.29
N PRO A 156 -5.10 12.93 -18.86
CA PRO A 156 -6.07 12.31 -19.78
C PRO A 156 -6.85 13.35 -20.60
N PHE A 157 -7.00 14.56 -20.06
CA PHE A 157 -7.72 15.68 -20.68
C PHE A 157 -6.79 16.85 -21.07
N CYS A 158 -5.47 16.70 -20.95
CA CYS A 158 -4.48 17.76 -21.19
C CYS A 158 -4.71 19.07 -20.40
N ASN A 159 -5.36 18.97 -19.24
CA ASN A 159 -5.69 20.10 -18.38
C ASN A 159 -4.66 20.37 -17.28
N PHE A 160 -3.60 19.57 -17.20
CA PHE A 160 -2.48 19.78 -16.28
C PHE A 160 -1.29 20.34 -17.04
N THR A 161 -0.55 21.27 -16.43
CA THR A 161 0.74 21.72 -16.94
C THR A 161 1.78 20.60 -16.81
N ALA A 162 2.86 20.67 -17.60
CA ALA A 162 3.93 19.67 -17.54
C ALA A 162 4.56 19.56 -16.13
N GLY A 163 4.57 20.66 -15.37
CA GLY A 163 5.07 20.72 -14.00
C GLY A 163 4.22 19.96 -12.98
N GLU A 164 2.94 19.69 -13.28
CA GLU A 164 2.01 19.04 -12.36
C GLU A 164 2.03 17.52 -12.45
N ALA A 165 1.71 16.88 -11.32
CA ALA A 165 1.57 15.44 -11.23
C ALA A 165 0.23 14.99 -11.83
N VAL A 166 0.21 13.79 -12.40
CA VAL A 166 -0.95 13.24 -13.10
C VAL A 166 -1.18 11.80 -12.68
N TRP A 167 -2.44 11.42 -12.62
CA TRP A 167 -2.87 10.05 -12.42
C TRP A 167 -3.63 9.55 -13.64
N ASN A 168 -3.39 8.29 -14.03
CA ASN A 168 -4.08 7.63 -15.12
C ASN A 168 -4.62 6.28 -14.65
N ILE A 169 -5.75 5.86 -15.21
CA ILE A 169 -6.20 4.47 -15.18
C ILE A 169 -5.71 3.84 -16.48
N MET A 170 -4.93 2.77 -16.37
CA MET A 170 -4.45 2.03 -17.54
C MET A 170 -5.62 1.32 -18.21
N LYS A 171 -5.56 1.17 -19.54
CA LYS A 171 -6.69 0.71 -20.35
C LYS A 171 -6.93 -0.78 -20.23
N ASP A 172 -5.87 -1.57 -20.08
CA ASP A 172 -6.01 -3.02 -20.01
C ASP A 172 -6.22 -3.48 -18.57
N GLU A 173 -7.26 -4.29 -18.38
CA GLU A 173 -7.64 -4.77 -17.05
C GLU A 173 -7.06 -6.15 -16.77
N MET A 174 -6.71 -6.37 -15.51
CA MET A 174 -6.29 -7.68 -15.05
C MET A 174 -7.40 -8.71 -15.31
N PRO A 175 -7.09 -9.95 -15.71
CA PRO A 175 -8.13 -10.95 -16.03
C PRO A 175 -9.12 -11.22 -14.88
N PHE A 176 -8.67 -11.07 -13.64
CA PHE A 176 -9.46 -11.14 -12.42
C PHE A 176 -8.79 -10.28 -11.34
N GLY A 177 -9.56 -9.81 -10.35
CA GLY A 177 -9.02 -8.96 -9.28
C GLY A 177 -8.26 -9.76 -8.21
N VAL A 178 -7.20 -9.17 -7.65
CA VAL A 178 -6.44 -9.73 -6.51
C VAL A 178 -6.02 -8.66 -5.50
N ALA A 179 -5.95 -9.03 -4.22
CA ALA A 179 -5.31 -8.23 -3.16
C ALA A 179 -4.32 -9.08 -2.35
N SER A 180 -3.52 -8.44 -1.49
CA SER A 180 -2.46 -9.08 -0.70
C SER A 180 -1.50 -9.95 -1.53
N HIS A 181 -1.37 -9.61 -2.81
CA HIS A 181 -0.41 -10.19 -3.75
C HIS A 181 0.95 -9.50 -3.59
N ALA A 182 1.93 -9.92 -4.39
CA ALA A 182 3.24 -9.29 -4.44
C ALA A 182 3.60 -8.95 -5.90
N VAL A 183 4.37 -7.87 -6.08
CA VAL A 183 4.76 -7.36 -7.41
C VAL A 183 6.27 -7.12 -7.47
N ALA A 184 6.92 -7.61 -8.52
CA ALA A 184 8.32 -7.37 -8.84
C ALA A 184 8.41 -6.90 -10.29
N VAL A 185 9.32 -5.97 -10.55
CA VAL A 185 9.59 -5.48 -11.90
C VAL A 185 10.89 -6.11 -12.38
N THR A 186 10.85 -6.72 -13.56
CA THR A 186 12.03 -7.21 -14.28
C THR A 186 12.00 -6.62 -15.68
N GLU A 187 13.05 -5.93 -16.09
CA GLU A 187 13.05 -5.17 -17.33
C GLU A 187 11.86 -4.19 -17.37
N HIS A 188 10.95 -4.34 -18.34
CA HIS A 188 9.73 -3.53 -18.52
C HIS A 188 8.45 -4.29 -18.15
N TYR A 189 8.58 -5.42 -17.45
CA TYR A 189 7.45 -6.25 -17.04
C TYR A 189 7.24 -6.21 -15.52
N ALA A 190 6.00 -5.96 -15.12
CA ALA A 190 5.55 -6.18 -13.75
C ALA A 190 4.98 -7.60 -13.61
N TRP A 191 5.53 -8.37 -12.67
CA TRP A 191 5.08 -9.72 -12.33
C TRP A 191 4.21 -9.66 -11.09
N VAL A 192 2.92 -9.93 -11.25
CA VAL A 192 1.92 -9.94 -10.18
C VAL A 192 1.69 -11.39 -9.77
N ILE A 193 2.12 -11.76 -8.57
CA ILE A 193 2.18 -13.15 -8.12
C ILE A 193 1.34 -13.34 -6.84
N GLY A 194 0.54 -14.41 -6.85
CA GLY A 194 -0.34 -14.81 -5.76
C GLY A 194 -1.44 -13.79 -5.45
N GLY A 195 -1.85 -13.76 -4.18
CA GLY A 195 -2.93 -12.92 -3.67
C GLY A 195 -4.21 -13.70 -3.38
N ILE A 196 -5.17 -12.97 -2.80
CA ILE A 196 -6.52 -13.44 -2.50
C ILE A 196 -7.51 -12.82 -3.48
N SER A 197 -8.53 -13.59 -3.84
CA SER A 197 -9.65 -13.21 -4.70
C SER A 197 -10.92 -13.91 -4.20
N PHE A 198 -12.09 -13.54 -4.72
CA PHE A 198 -13.32 -14.32 -4.52
C PHE A 198 -13.26 -15.68 -5.23
N GLN A 199 -12.41 -15.79 -6.25
CA GLN A 199 -12.11 -17.06 -6.90
C GLN A 199 -11.11 -17.86 -6.06
N SER A 200 -11.37 -19.15 -5.90
CA SER A 200 -10.42 -20.07 -5.25
C SER A 200 -9.33 -20.48 -6.23
N PHE A 201 -8.07 -20.41 -5.78
CA PHE A 201 -6.92 -20.86 -6.55
C PHE A 201 -6.08 -21.84 -5.72
N ASP A 202 -5.97 -23.09 -6.17
CA ASP A 202 -5.12 -24.08 -5.49
C ASP A 202 -3.62 -23.84 -5.74
N ARG A 203 -3.30 -23.25 -6.90
CA ARG A 203 -1.92 -22.98 -7.36
C ARG A 203 -1.67 -21.49 -7.46
N ILE A 204 -0.42 -21.09 -7.23
CA ILE A 204 -0.04 -19.68 -7.25
C ILE A 204 -0.41 -19.05 -8.59
N VAL A 205 -1.06 -17.91 -8.50
CA VAL A 205 -1.39 -17.07 -9.65
C VAL A 205 -0.11 -16.37 -10.13
N VAL A 206 0.11 -16.34 -11.44
CA VAL A 206 1.22 -15.60 -12.05
C VAL A 206 0.68 -14.82 -13.23
N LEU A 207 0.68 -13.50 -13.11
CA LEU A 207 0.27 -12.58 -14.16
C LEU A 207 1.45 -11.67 -14.51
N ARG A 208 1.56 -11.28 -15.78
CA ARG A 208 2.60 -10.38 -16.26
C ARG A 208 1.95 -9.21 -16.99
N TYR A 209 2.42 -8.00 -16.68
CA TYR A 209 1.94 -6.76 -17.29
C TYR A 209 3.10 -6.03 -17.97
N ASP A 210 2.90 -5.64 -19.23
CA ASP A 210 3.82 -4.81 -20.00
C ASP A 210 3.61 -3.33 -19.64
N LEU A 211 4.60 -2.76 -18.96
CA LEU A 211 4.55 -1.38 -18.46
C LEU A 211 4.70 -0.33 -19.57
N ILE A 212 5.14 -0.72 -20.76
CA ILE A 212 5.30 0.16 -21.92
C ILE A 212 4.03 0.14 -22.78
N HIS A 213 3.50 -1.04 -23.05
CA HIS A 213 2.40 -1.22 -24.01
C HIS A 213 1.01 -1.26 -23.38
N ASP A 214 0.89 -1.21 -22.04
CA ASP A 214 -0.40 -1.30 -21.33
C ASP A 214 -1.14 -2.58 -21.72
N LYS A 215 -0.49 -3.73 -21.45
CA LYS A 215 -0.98 -5.05 -21.82
C LYS A 215 -0.73 -6.11 -20.77
N TRP A 216 -1.80 -6.80 -20.38
CA TRP A 216 -1.73 -8.03 -19.60
C TRP A 216 -1.41 -9.23 -20.48
N MET A 217 -0.61 -10.13 -19.92
CA MET A 217 -0.27 -11.40 -20.54
C MET A 217 -0.48 -12.51 -19.52
N SER A 218 -1.16 -13.57 -19.97
CA SER A 218 -1.17 -14.84 -19.25
C SER A 218 0.18 -15.52 -19.41
N MET A 219 0.74 -16.00 -18.29
CA MET A 219 2.00 -16.72 -18.29
C MET A 219 1.76 -18.16 -17.85
N GLU A 220 2.09 -19.10 -18.73
CA GLU A 220 2.19 -20.50 -18.32
C GLU A 220 3.50 -20.71 -17.56
N THR A 221 3.38 -21.22 -16.33
CA THR A 221 4.53 -21.59 -15.50
C THR A 221 4.35 -23.02 -14.99
N PHE A 222 5.46 -23.73 -14.81
CA PHE A 222 5.45 -25.17 -14.51
C PHE A 222 5.78 -25.44 -13.04
N ARG A 223 5.20 -26.51 -12.49
CA ARG A 223 5.41 -26.96 -11.09
C ARG A 223 5.04 -25.91 -10.03
N ARG A 224 4.00 -25.13 -10.32
CA ARG A 224 3.52 -24.03 -9.47
C ARG A 224 3.29 -24.48 -8.01
N PRO A 225 3.78 -23.71 -7.01
CA PRO A 225 3.45 -23.96 -5.61
C PRO A 225 1.99 -23.67 -5.31
N ALA A 226 1.58 -23.96 -4.07
CA ALA A 226 0.30 -23.53 -3.52
C ALA A 226 0.11 -22.01 -3.66
N ASN A 227 -1.13 -21.59 -3.94
CA ASN A 227 -1.44 -20.17 -3.90
C ASN A 227 -1.24 -19.59 -2.50
N ARG A 228 -0.87 -18.30 -2.45
CA ARG A 228 -0.55 -17.61 -1.20
C ARG A 228 -0.75 -16.12 -1.28
N TYR A 229 -0.97 -15.50 -0.14
CA TYR A 229 -1.09 -14.05 0.02
C TYR A 229 -0.24 -13.58 1.21
N ASP A 230 -0.04 -12.26 1.33
CA ASP A 230 0.82 -11.61 2.33
C ASP A 230 2.27 -12.15 2.34
N HIS A 231 2.74 -12.59 1.17
CA HIS A 231 4.12 -12.99 0.89
C HIS A 231 4.90 -11.84 0.27
N THR A 232 6.22 -12.01 0.12
CA THR A 232 7.07 -11.09 -0.63
C THR A 232 7.64 -11.75 -1.87
N ILE A 233 7.93 -10.92 -2.88
CA ILE A 233 8.70 -11.34 -4.04
C ILE A 233 9.86 -10.41 -4.30
N PHE A 234 10.94 -10.96 -4.83
CA PHE A 234 12.14 -10.21 -5.18
C PHE A 234 12.87 -10.87 -6.35
N GLN A 235 13.62 -10.07 -7.10
CA GLN A 235 14.50 -10.56 -8.15
C GLN A 235 15.91 -10.78 -7.57
N TYR A 236 16.53 -11.91 -7.88
CA TYR A 236 17.93 -12.20 -7.56
C TYR A 236 18.54 -13.10 -8.63
N SER A 237 19.76 -12.78 -9.09
CA SER A 237 20.47 -13.57 -10.12
C SER A 237 19.60 -13.95 -11.32
N ASN A 238 18.91 -12.95 -11.88
CA ASN A 238 17.97 -13.07 -13.01
C ASN A 238 16.76 -14.01 -12.80
N ASN A 239 16.47 -14.41 -11.57
CA ASN A 239 15.31 -15.23 -11.24
C ASN A 239 14.38 -14.52 -10.25
N LEU A 240 13.10 -14.92 -10.23
CA LEU A 240 12.14 -14.39 -9.26
C LEU A 240 12.01 -15.34 -8.08
N TYR A 241 11.95 -14.79 -6.88
CA TYR A 241 11.80 -15.56 -5.65
C TYR A 241 10.55 -15.15 -4.91
N VAL A 242 9.89 -16.12 -4.27
CA VAL A 242 8.71 -15.96 -3.42
C VAL A 242 9.06 -16.48 -2.04
N PHE A 243 8.91 -15.65 -1.02
CA PHE A 243 9.19 -16.03 0.36
C PHE A 243 7.98 -15.86 1.29
N GLY A 244 7.72 -16.89 2.08
CA GLY A 244 6.73 -16.91 3.14
C GLY A 244 5.28 -16.75 2.66
N GLY A 245 4.50 -16.04 3.46
CA GLY A 245 3.07 -15.80 3.26
C GLY A 245 2.17 -16.88 3.86
N ILE A 246 0.89 -16.76 3.54
CA ILE A 246 -0.16 -17.65 4.03
C ILE A 246 -0.61 -18.58 2.89
N VAL A 247 -0.50 -19.88 3.12
CA VAL A 247 -0.99 -20.95 2.24
C VAL A 247 -2.21 -21.63 2.90
N HIS A 248 -2.76 -22.66 2.26
CA HIS A 248 -3.79 -23.61 2.75
C HIS A 248 -4.21 -23.49 4.23
N ASP A 249 -5.51 -23.47 4.51
CA ASP A 249 -6.06 -23.45 5.88
C ASP A 249 -5.45 -22.38 6.79
N ARG A 250 -5.04 -21.25 6.19
CA ARG A 250 -4.38 -20.11 6.85
C ARG A 250 -3.03 -20.45 7.50
N ASN A 251 -2.32 -21.44 6.97
CA ASN A 251 -0.99 -21.80 7.45
C ASN A 251 0.07 -20.79 6.99
N VAL A 252 0.82 -20.22 7.92
CA VAL A 252 1.96 -19.33 7.61
C VAL A 252 3.19 -20.18 7.33
N THR A 253 3.88 -19.92 6.23
CA THR A 253 5.01 -20.76 5.77
C THR A 253 6.35 -20.02 5.77
N ALA A 254 7.43 -20.79 5.83
CA ALA A 254 8.82 -20.34 5.65
C ALA A 254 9.41 -20.77 4.30
N GLU A 255 8.57 -21.28 3.39
CA GLU A 255 9.01 -21.73 2.07
C GLU A 255 9.62 -20.57 1.26
N LEU A 256 10.73 -20.88 0.58
CA LEU A 256 11.31 -20.05 -0.47
C LEU A 256 11.23 -20.78 -1.80
N TRP A 257 10.50 -20.20 -2.73
CA TRP A 257 10.35 -20.71 -4.08
C TRP A 257 11.08 -19.82 -5.06
N MET A 258 11.73 -20.43 -6.05
CA MET A 258 12.36 -19.74 -7.18
C MET A 258 11.60 -20.06 -8.45
N LEU A 259 11.17 -19.04 -9.20
CA LEU A 259 10.75 -19.14 -10.58
C LEU A 259 11.97 -18.89 -11.48
N SER A 260 12.39 -19.92 -12.21
CA SER A 260 13.44 -19.77 -13.21
C SER A 260 12.92 -18.95 -14.39
N MET A 261 13.62 -17.87 -14.73
CA MET A 261 13.21 -17.00 -15.85
C MET A 261 13.67 -17.54 -17.21
N GLU A 262 14.47 -18.60 -17.23
CA GLU A 262 14.92 -19.27 -18.47
C GLU A 262 13.85 -20.24 -19.00
N ASN A 263 13.18 -20.96 -18.10
CA ASN A 263 12.22 -22.03 -18.46
C ASN A 263 10.86 -21.93 -17.75
N TYR A 264 10.62 -20.84 -17.02
CA TYR A 264 9.37 -20.58 -16.30
C TYR A 264 8.92 -21.71 -15.36
N THR A 265 9.89 -22.45 -14.81
CA THR A 265 9.63 -23.56 -13.87
C THR A 265 9.92 -23.12 -12.44
N TRP A 266 9.03 -23.52 -11.53
CA TRP A 266 9.16 -23.28 -10.09
C TRP A 266 9.98 -24.38 -9.40
N TYR A 267 10.85 -23.96 -8.49
CA TYR A 267 11.70 -24.82 -7.68
C TYR A 267 11.61 -24.42 -6.20
N LEU A 268 11.30 -25.39 -5.33
CA LEU A 268 11.39 -25.20 -3.89
C LEU A 268 12.87 -25.24 -3.48
N ILE A 269 13.36 -24.17 -2.88
CA ILE A 269 14.72 -24.10 -2.37
C ILE A 269 14.79 -24.85 -1.05
N LYS A 270 15.62 -25.91 -1.01
CA LYS A 270 15.80 -26.78 0.16
C LYS A 270 17.23 -26.70 0.70
N ASP A 271 17.69 -25.49 0.99
CA ASP A 271 19.01 -25.27 1.62
C ASP A 271 18.97 -25.71 3.10
N SER A 272 20.06 -26.31 3.60
CA SER A 272 20.27 -26.56 5.03
C SER A 272 19.97 -25.34 5.93
N GLY A 273 20.29 -24.12 5.47
CA GLY A 273 19.98 -22.88 6.17
C GLY A 273 18.48 -22.62 6.29
N ILE A 274 17.69 -22.99 5.28
CA ILE A 274 16.26 -22.70 5.22
C ILE A 274 15.43 -23.48 6.22
N SER A 275 15.95 -24.62 6.70
CA SER A 275 15.34 -25.36 7.80
C SER A 275 15.21 -24.53 9.09
N ARG A 276 15.97 -23.44 9.20
CA ARG A 276 15.94 -22.47 10.31
C ARG A 276 15.17 -21.19 9.97
N ALA A 277 14.61 -21.09 8.78
CA ALA A 277 13.79 -19.95 8.39
C ALA A 277 12.54 -19.89 9.26
N VAL A 278 12.15 -18.68 9.64
CA VAL A 278 10.95 -18.47 10.45
C VAL A 278 9.76 -18.26 9.52
N PRO A 279 8.65 -19.00 9.71
CA PRO A 279 7.43 -18.76 8.96
C PRO A 279 6.93 -17.34 9.19
N VAL A 280 6.64 -16.62 8.11
CA VAL A 280 6.28 -15.20 8.20
C VAL A 280 5.31 -14.74 7.13
N ALA A 281 4.32 -13.93 7.52
CA ALA A 281 3.34 -13.29 6.63
C ALA A 281 3.20 -11.79 6.94
N GLY A 282 2.81 -11.00 5.94
CA GLY A 282 2.59 -9.55 6.05
C GLY A 282 3.87 -8.75 6.31
N HIS A 283 5.01 -9.35 5.97
CA HIS A 283 6.35 -8.77 6.04
C HIS A 283 6.69 -8.03 4.74
N THR A 284 7.77 -7.27 4.78
CA THR A 284 8.43 -6.76 3.58
C THR A 284 9.83 -7.35 3.44
N ALA A 285 10.42 -7.25 2.25
CA ALA A 285 11.75 -7.78 2.00
C ALA A 285 12.54 -6.91 1.01
N HIS A 286 13.86 -6.87 1.20
CA HIS A 286 14.80 -6.24 0.29
C HIS A 286 16.01 -7.15 0.06
N VAL A 287 16.56 -7.12 -1.15
CA VAL A 287 17.83 -7.77 -1.46
C VAL A 287 18.90 -6.69 -1.61
N ILE A 288 19.96 -6.80 -0.82
CA ILE A 288 21.12 -5.90 -0.84
C ILE A 288 22.38 -6.75 -1.02
N GLY A 289 22.99 -6.65 -2.19
CA GLY A 289 24.04 -7.61 -2.61
C GLY A 289 23.48 -9.02 -2.65
N ASP A 290 24.12 -9.96 -1.96
CA ASP A 290 23.67 -11.36 -1.84
C ASP A 290 22.82 -11.63 -0.59
N THR A 291 22.39 -10.57 0.10
CA THR A 291 21.65 -10.67 1.36
C THR A 291 20.21 -10.23 1.19
N MET A 292 19.28 -11.16 1.42
CA MET A 292 17.87 -10.83 1.67
C MET A 292 17.72 -10.34 3.12
N ILE A 293 16.99 -9.24 3.30
CA ILE A 293 16.57 -8.66 4.57
C ILE A 293 15.05 -8.74 4.63
N THR A 294 14.49 -9.50 5.57
CA THR A 294 13.03 -9.58 5.79
C THR A 294 12.61 -8.72 6.97
N ILE A 295 11.81 -7.68 6.79
CA ILE A 295 11.45 -6.75 7.86
C ILE A 295 10.05 -7.09 8.41
N PHE A 296 10.01 -7.31 9.73
CA PHE A 296 8.82 -7.56 10.54
C PHE A 296 7.88 -8.66 9.98
N GLY A 297 6.56 -8.52 10.16
CA GLY A 297 5.54 -9.52 9.83
C GLY A 297 5.09 -10.37 11.02
N TYR A 298 4.11 -11.23 10.79
CA TYR A 298 3.55 -12.16 11.76
C TYR A 298 4.13 -13.57 11.57
N SER A 299 4.53 -14.19 12.68
CA SER A 299 4.91 -15.59 12.77
C SER A 299 4.04 -16.31 13.80
N PRO A 300 3.54 -17.54 13.52
CA PRO A 300 2.82 -18.33 14.52
C PRO A 300 3.63 -18.59 15.79
N ASP A 301 4.96 -18.73 15.66
CA ASP A 301 5.84 -19.02 16.78
C ASP A 301 6.14 -17.78 17.62
N TYR A 302 6.36 -16.64 16.97
CA TYR A 302 6.92 -15.44 17.62
C TYR A 302 5.93 -14.27 17.74
N GLY A 303 4.74 -14.36 17.14
CA GLY A 303 3.83 -13.23 17.00
C GLY A 303 4.35 -12.22 15.99
N LEU A 304 4.09 -10.93 16.24
CA LEU A 304 4.66 -9.86 15.43
C LEU A 304 6.18 -9.76 15.68
N LEU A 305 6.95 -9.84 14.61
CA LEU A 305 8.40 -9.87 14.65
C LEU A 305 8.96 -8.45 14.76
N ASN A 306 9.79 -8.20 15.77
CA ASN A 306 10.56 -6.93 15.89
C ASN A 306 11.91 -6.98 15.14
N TYR A 307 12.19 -8.08 14.43
CA TYR A 307 13.51 -8.43 13.90
C TYR A 307 13.47 -8.72 12.40
N PHE A 308 14.65 -8.75 11.77
CA PHE A 308 14.81 -9.19 10.38
C PHE A 308 15.82 -10.33 10.22
N PHE A 309 15.63 -11.11 9.15
CA PHE A 309 16.45 -12.27 8.79
C PHE A 309 17.44 -11.96 7.68
N VAL A 310 18.58 -12.66 7.68
CA VAL A 310 19.62 -12.61 6.63
C VAL A 310 19.88 -14.01 6.06
N ASN A 311 19.75 -14.13 4.73
CA ASN A 311 19.77 -15.37 3.93
C ASN A 311 20.87 -16.39 4.31
N ASN A 312 22.13 -15.96 4.48
CA ASN A 312 23.24 -16.91 4.68
C ASN A 312 23.24 -17.63 6.04
N SER A 313 22.31 -17.31 6.95
CA SER A 313 22.22 -18.01 8.23
C SER A 313 20.82 -18.06 8.84
N TRP A 314 19.82 -17.43 8.23
CA TRP A 314 18.47 -17.26 8.78
C TRP A 314 18.50 -16.81 10.25
N LYS A 315 19.44 -15.90 10.55
CA LYS A 315 19.65 -15.36 11.89
C LYS A 315 18.91 -14.04 12.05
N ILE A 316 18.31 -13.88 13.21
CA ILE A 316 17.86 -12.59 13.72
C ILE A 316 19.07 -11.66 13.83
N VAL A 317 18.96 -10.49 13.23
CA VAL A 317 20.01 -9.46 13.31
C VAL A 317 19.80 -8.59 14.54
N LYS A 318 20.85 -8.47 15.35
CA LYS A 318 20.89 -7.49 16.44
C LYS A 318 21.08 -6.10 15.86
N THR A 319 20.23 -5.17 16.27
CA THR A 319 20.27 -3.76 15.87
C THR A 319 20.46 -2.84 17.05
N VAL A 320 20.93 -1.63 16.75
CA VAL A 320 21.02 -0.51 17.70
C VAL A 320 20.12 0.63 17.26
N GLY A 321 19.97 1.62 18.13
CA GLY A 321 19.21 2.84 17.85
C GLY A 321 17.73 2.72 18.22
N ALA A 322 16.85 3.31 17.42
CA ALA A 322 15.44 3.43 17.76
C ALA A 322 14.76 2.08 18.01
N ARG A 323 13.93 2.03 19.05
CA ARG A 323 13.13 0.84 19.36
C ARG A 323 12.01 0.70 18.35
N THR A 324 11.97 -0.45 17.71
CA THR A 324 10.94 -0.84 16.77
C THR A 324 9.89 -1.70 17.46
N GLN A 325 8.67 -1.67 16.94
CA GLN A 325 7.62 -2.62 17.26
C GLN A 325 7.36 -3.46 16.02
N GLY A 326 6.93 -4.70 16.21
CA GLY A 326 6.64 -5.60 15.12
C GLY A 326 5.40 -5.12 14.38
N LEU A 327 5.50 -5.03 13.06
CA LEU A 327 4.45 -4.51 12.21
C LEU A 327 4.01 -5.56 11.20
N PHE A 328 2.72 -5.59 10.91
CA PHE A 328 2.17 -6.35 9.79
C PHE A 328 1.40 -5.43 8.85
N GLY A 329 1.50 -5.72 7.55
CA GLY A 329 0.82 -4.93 6.52
C GLY A 329 1.38 -3.50 6.43
N HIS A 330 2.62 -3.32 6.90
CA HIS A 330 3.39 -2.11 6.72
C HIS A 330 3.99 -2.08 5.31
N THR A 331 4.53 -0.94 4.92
CA THR A 331 5.35 -0.84 3.70
C THR A 331 6.78 -0.52 4.04
N SER A 332 7.67 -0.89 3.12
CA SER A 332 9.06 -0.47 3.22
C SER A 332 9.68 -0.26 1.86
N VAL A 333 10.39 0.84 1.70
CA VAL A 333 10.98 1.26 0.44
C VAL A 333 12.43 1.63 0.67
N ARG A 334 13.30 1.23 -0.26
CA ARG A 334 14.73 1.53 -0.18
C ARG A 334 15.05 2.74 -1.05
N ASP A 335 15.63 3.77 -0.44
CA ASP A 335 16.24 4.84 -1.21
C ASP A 335 17.57 4.35 -1.79
N VAL A 336 17.67 4.32 -3.11
CA VAL A 336 18.87 3.85 -3.81
C VAL A 336 20.03 4.81 -3.60
N HIS A 337 19.76 6.10 -3.40
CA HIS A 337 20.80 7.12 -3.23
C HIS A 337 21.52 7.00 -1.89
N SER A 338 20.78 7.06 -0.77
CA SER A 338 21.34 6.92 0.58
C SER A 338 21.61 5.46 0.97
N GLY A 339 20.92 4.50 0.36
CA GLY A 339 20.96 3.10 0.72
C GLY A 339 20.11 2.73 1.95
N LEU A 340 19.40 3.69 2.52
CA LEU A 340 18.52 3.51 3.68
C LEU A 340 17.19 2.87 3.27
N ILE A 341 16.61 2.11 4.20
CA ILE A 341 15.27 1.54 4.05
C ILE A 341 14.31 2.31 4.95
N TYR A 342 13.24 2.85 4.39
CA TYR A 342 12.16 3.51 5.12
C TYR A 342 11.05 2.50 5.37
N VAL A 343 10.47 2.51 6.57
CA VAL A 343 9.40 1.58 6.98
C VAL A 343 8.26 2.39 7.59
N TYR A 344 7.05 2.26 7.04
CA TYR A 344 5.91 3.11 7.38
C TYR A 344 4.64 2.32 7.68
N GLY A 345 3.95 2.76 8.73
CA GLY A 345 2.61 2.32 9.10
C GLY A 345 2.49 0.83 9.41
N GLY A 346 1.28 0.28 9.28
CA GLY A 346 0.96 -1.10 9.61
C GLY A 346 0.26 -1.24 10.96
N TYR A 347 -0.12 -2.47 11.30
CA TYR A 347 -0.71 -2.78 12.61
C TYR A 347 0.35 -3.34 13.57
N THR A 348 0.23 -2.98 14.84
CA THR A 348 1.05 -3.48 15.95
C THR A 348 0.17 -3.82 17.15
N THR A 349 0.67 -4.65 18.05
CA THR A 349 -0.01 -5.06 19.29
C THR A 349 0.46 -4.22 20.47
N ILE A 350 -0.49 -3.70 21.25
CA ILE A 350 -0.20 -3.01 22.53
C ILE A 350 -0.25 -4.03 23.67
N SER A 351 -1.22 -4.94 23.62
CA SER A 351 -1.42 -5.99 24.62
C SER A 351 -1.98 -7.25 23.95
N TYR A 352 -2.21 -8.30 24.75
CA TYR A 352 -2.86 -9.53 24.27
C TYR A 352 -4.24 -9.28 23.63
N SER A 353 -4.97 -8.26 24.09
CA SER A 353 -6.34 -7.98 23.65
C SER A 353 -6.50 -6.66 22.88
N SER A 354 -5.41 -5.92 22.63
CA SER A 354 -5.48 -4.63 21.94
C SER A 354 -4.38 -4.47 20.90
N SER A 355 -4.80 -4.04 19.71
CA SER A 355 -3.94 -3.68 18.58
C SER A 355 -4.28 -2.26 18.12
N HIS A 356 -3.29 -1.57 17.56
CA HIS A 356 -3.51 -0.27 16.93
C HIS A 356 -2.80 -0.19 15.58
N VAL A 357 -3.30 0.70 14.73
CA VAL A 357 -2.66 1.04 13.46
C VAL A 357 -1.75 2.23 13.71
N THR A 358 -0.50 2.16 13.28
CA THR A 358 0.47 3.21 13.54
C THR A 358 0.70 4.10 12.32
N ASP A 359 1.18 5.31 12.56
CA ASP A 359 1.60 6.30 11.56
C ASP A 359 3.12 6.58 11.64
N LYS A 360 3.85 5.77 12.41
CA LYS A 360 5.29 5.92 12.61
C LYS A 360 6.05 5.65 11.32
N LEU A 361 7.09 6.44 11.12
CA LEU A 361 8.07 6.27 10.06
C LEU A 361 9.43 5.95 10.69
N TYR A 362 9.99 4.83 10.30
CA TYR A 362 11.34 4.43 10.67
C TYR A 362 12.26 4.50 9.46
N GLN A 363 13.54 4.75 9.71
CA GLN A 363 14.61 4.48 8.75
C GLN A 363 15.56 3.42 9.30
N TYR A 364 16.10 2.60 8.42
CA TYR A 364 17.01 1.53 8.74
C TYR A 364 18.26 1.59 7.86
N ASP A 365 19.42 1.68 8.52
CA ASP A 365 20.72 1.56 7.92
C ASP A 365 21.17 0.10 7.95
N SER A 366 21.13 -0.57 6.79
CA SER A 366 21.52 -1.98 6.65
C SER A 366 23.01 -2.26 6.90
N VAL A 367 23.88 -1.25 6.72
CA VAL A 367 25.33 -1.38 6.92
C VAL A 367 25.66 -1.25 8.40
N ARG A 368 25.15 -0.19 9.05
CA ARG A 368 25.37 0.05 10.48
C ARG A 368 24.45 -0.74 11.40
N LYS A 369 23.43 -1.39 10.84
CA LYS A 369 22.37 -2.12 11.58
C LYS A 369 21.69 -1.23 12.61
N ARG A 370 21.40 0.02 12.22
CA ARG A 370 20.87 1.07 13.08
C ARG A 370 19.49 1.50 12.62
N TRP A 371 18.55 1.57 13.55
CA TRP A 371 17.24 2.17 13.34
C TRP A 371 17.23 3.63 13.77
N GLY A 372 16.51 4.45 13.02
CA GLY A 372 16.17 5.83 13.37
C GLY A 372 14.66 6.04 13.35
N LEU A 373 14.14 6.85 14.27
CA LEU A 373 12.74 7.28 14.28
C LEU A 373 12.63 8.64 13.60
N LEU A 374 11.70 8.73 12.65
CA LEU A 374 11.40 9.95 11.90
C LEU A 374 10.06 10.54 12.33
N ARG A 375 9.75 11.74 11.84
CA ARG A 375 8.50 12.42 12.14
C ARG A 375 7.31 11.59 11.66
N SER A 376 6.32 11.38 12.52
CA SER A 376 5.06 10.70 12.14
C SER A 376 4.20 11.57 11.23
N SER A 377 3.39 10.91 10.39
CA SER A 377 2.53 11.61 9.43
C SER A 377 1.24 12.17 10.05
N GLY A 378 0.79 11.65 11.20
CA GLY A 378 -0.55 11.91 11.74
C GLY A 378 -1.65 11.08 11.06
N PHE A 379 -1.31 10.19 10.12
CA PHE A 379 -2.25 9.38 9.34
C PHE A 379 -1.93 7.90 9.43
N SER A 380 -2.56 7.19 10.37
CA SER A 380 -2.37 5.76 10.52
C SER A 380 -2.92 5.00 9.30
N SER A 381 -2.19 4.01 8.82
CA SER A 381 -2.63 3.19 7.70
C SER A 381 -2.01 1.79 7.72
N LEU A 382 -2.80 0.76 7.41
CA LEU A 382 -2.31 -0.59 7.14
C LEU A 382 -2.70 -1.06 5.73
N LEU A 383 -1.94 -2.02 5.20
CA LEU A 383 -2.14 -2.61 3.87
C LEU A 383 -2.17 -1.55 2.75
N HIS A 384 -1.49 -0.43 2.95
CA HIS A 384 -1.21 0.55 1.91
C HIS A 384 -0.05 0.09 1.03
N SER A 385 0.25 0.85 -0.02
CA SER A 385 1.49 0.69 -0.79
C SER A 385 2.33 1.95 -0.74
N ALA A 386 3.64 1.80 -0.95
CA ALA A 386 4.56 2.92 -0.98
C ALA A 386 5.63 2.73 -2.06
N ALA A 387 6.12 3.83 -2.60
CA ALA A 387 7.15 3.87 -3.62
C ALA A 387 8.01 5.14 -3.47
N ILE A 388 9.29 5.08 -3.85
CA ILE A 388 10.15 6.28 -3.92
C ILE A 388 10.27 6.74 -5.37
N VAL A 389 9.91 7.99 -5.62
CA VAL A 389 10.05 8.67 -6.91
C VAL A 389 10.93 9.90 -6.73
N SER A 390 12.19 9.79 -7.14
CA SER A 390 13.21 10.87 -7.12
C SER A 390 13.17 11.75 -5.86
N GLY A 391 13.50 11.15 -4.71
CA GLY A 391 13.63 11.83 -3.42
C GLY A 391 12.33 12.00 -2.62
N ILE A 392 11.18 11.64 -3.20
CA ILE A 392 9.88 11.65 -2.51
C ILE A 392 9.41 10.22 -2.31
N MET A 393 9.13 9.84 -1.07
CA MET A 393 8.38 8.63 -0.75
C MET A 393 6.88 8.93 -0.86
N ILE A 394 6.17 8.20 -1.71
CA ILE A 394 4.74 8.34 -1.96
C ILE A 394 4.04 7.15 -1.33
N ILE A 395 2.98 7.40 -0.55
CA ILE A 395 2.12 6.38 0.05
C ILE A 395 0.71 6.55 -0.49
N PHE A 396 0.11 5.44 -0.92
CA PHE A 396 -1.24 5.43 -1.46
C PHE A 396 -2.13 4.42 -0.74
N GLY A 397 -3.34 4.86 -0.43
CA GLY A 397 -4.44 4.05 0.07
C GLY A 397 -4.14 3.29 1.35
N GLY A 398 -4.76 2.12 1.50
CA GLY A 398 -4.78 1.36 2.74
C GLY A 398 -6.07 1.51 3.53
N ASN A 399 -6.10 0.89 4.70
CA ASN A 399 -7.20 0.98 5.66
C ASN A 399 -6.79 2.01 6.73
N PHE A 400 -7.45 3.16 6.73
CA PHE A 400 -7.14 4.26 7.64
C PHE A 400 -8.07 4.23 8.84
N ARG A 401 -7.49 4.22 10.05
CA ARG A 401 -8.24 4.34 11.29
C ARG A 401 -7.92 5.68 11.94
N ASN A 402 -8.90 6.57 11.96
CA ASN A 402 -8.75 7.82 12.70
C ASN A 402 -9.31 7.64 14.11
N GLU A 403 -8.43 7.29 15.06
CA GLU A 403 -8.80 7.00 16.45
C GLU A 403 -9.33 8.22 17.21
N THR A 404 -9.21 9.43 16.66
CA THR A 404 -9.73 10.67 17.28
C THR A 404 -11.25 10.84 17.16
N VAL A 405 -11.93 10.05 16.34
CA VAL A 405 -13.39 10.13 16.18
C VAL A 405 -14.02 8.77 16.50
N GLN A 406 -14.44 8.60 17.75
CA GLN A 406 -15.29 7.48 18.15
C GLN A 406 -16.54 7.43 17.26
N GLY A 407 -16.70 6.32 16.53
CA GLY A 407 -17.97 5.88 15.94
C GLY A 407 -18.38 6.45 14.57
N ARG A 408 -17.64 7.39 13.95
CA ARG A 408 -18.03 7.96 12.63
C ARG A 408 -16.94 8.07 11.55
N ALA A 409 -15.65 7.84 11.84
CA ALA A 409 -14.56 8.20 10.91
C ALA A 409 -13.54 7.10 10.56
N ASN A 410 -13.90 5.81 10.64
CA ASN A 410 -13.04 4.74 10.12
C ASN A 410 -13.35 4.52 8.63
N GLN A 411 -12.46 5.00 7.76
CA GLN A 411 -12.54 4.73 6.33
C GLN A 411 -11.94 3.36 6.03
N CYS A 412 -12.78 2.41 5.63
CA CYS A 412 -12.37 1.06 5.26
C CYS A 412 -11.39 1.03 4.07
N TYR A 413 -11.55 1.99 3.17
CA TYR A 413 -10.74 2.15 1.98
C TYR A 413 -10.41 3.62 1.84
N SER A 414 -9.18 3.93 1.44
CA SER A 414 -8.76 5.31 1.25
C SER A 414 -8.06 5.50 -0.08
N ASP A 415 -8.21 6.71 -0.60
CA ASP A 415 -7.58 7.29 -1.78
C ASP A 415 -6.55 8.37 -1.39
N VAL A 416 -6.24 8.52 -0.10
CA VAL A 416 -5.29 9.52 0.38
C VAL A 416 -3.90 9.22 -0.17
N VAL A 417 -3.30 10.26 -0.75
CA VAL A 417 -1.91 10.26 -1.24
C VAL A 417 -1.06 11.08 -0.28
N LEU A 418 -0.21 10.42 0.50
CA LEU A 418 0.79 11.09 1.34
C LEU A 418 2.14 11.10 0.62
N THR A 419 2.89 12.18 0.82
CA THR A 419 4.27 12.28 0.35
C THR A 419 5.20 12.66 1.48
N TYR A 420 6.34 12.01 1.55
CA TYR A 420 7.42 12.32 2.48
C TYR A 420 8.64 12.75 1.66
N ASP A 421 9.05 14.00 1.84
CA ASP A 421 10.29 14.53 1.30
C ASP A 421 11.44 13.97 2.15
N ILE A 422 12.19 13.03 1.58
CA ILE A 422 13.26 12.32 2.27
C ILE A 422 14.37 13.29 2.70
N GLU A 423 14.65 14.30 1.89
CA GLU A 423 15.74 15.24 2.14
C GLU A 423 15.35 16.30 3.18
N CYS A 424 14.10 16.73 3.18
CA CYS A 424 13.60 17.72 4.14
C CYS A 424 13.02 17.12 5.42
N GLY A 425 12.72 15.82 5.44
CA GLY A 425 12.08 15.16 6.58
C GLY A 425 10.65 15.65 6.83
N THR A 426 9.95 16.07 5.77
CA THR A 426 8.62 16.70 5.85
C THR A 426 7.58 15.93 5.08
N TRP A 427 6.40 15.81 5.69
CA TRP A 427 5.22 15.19 5.13
C TRP A 427 4.34 16.20 4.40
N ASN A 428 3.69 15.79 3.31
CA ASN A 428 2.70 16.56 2.57
C ASN A 428 1.56 15.63 2.13
N LYS A 429 0.44 16.23 1.70
CA LYS A 429 -0.68 15.51 1.09
C LYS A 429 -0.84 16.00 -0.35
N LEU A 430 -0.81 15.08 -1.31
CA LEU A 430 -1.13 15.43 -2.69
C LEU A 430 -2.64 15.45 -2.89
N VAL A 431 -3.10 16.40 -3.69
CA VAL A 431 -4.49 16.45 -4.11
C VAL A 431 -4.73 15.30 -5.08
N TYR A 432 -5.60 14.38 -4.70
CA TYR A 432 -6.05 13.32 -5.59
C TYR A 432 -7.05 13.89 -6.60
N PRO A 433 -6.91 13.65 -7.92
CA PRO A 433 -7.76 14.30 -8.89
C PRO A 433 -9.21 13.85 -8.81
N THR A 434 -10.13 14.80 -8.88
CA THR A 434 -11.57 14.52 -8.86
C THR A 434 -12.00 13.67 -10.04
N TYR A 435 -11.48 13.86 -11.25
CA TYR A 435 -11.87 13.04 -12.42
C TYR A 435 -11.62 11.53 -12.29
N LEU A 436 -10.85 11.07 -11.30
CA LEU A 436 -10.67 9.64 -10.99
C LEU A 436 -11.73 9.10 -10.03
N HIS A 437 -12.90 9.74 -10.04
CA HIS A 437 -14.06 9.43 -9.23
C HIS A 437 -14.48 7.95 -9.34
N SER A 438 -14.46 7.27 -8.18
CA SER A 438 -14.89 5.90 -7.85
C SER A 438 -13.99 4.72 -8.23
N GLY A 439 -13.89 3.75 -7.32
CA GLY A 439 -13.16 2.49 -7.52
C GLY A 439 -11.64 2.55 -7.32
N VAL A 440 -11.09 3.65 -6.81
CA VAL A 440 -9.63 3.84 -6.63
C VAL A 440 -9.19 3.65 -5.20
N SER A 441 -9.99 4.05 -4.21
CA SER A 441 -9.73 3.82 -2.79
C SER A 441 -9.61 2.33 -2.54
N ARG A 442 -8.50 1.84 -1.99
CA ARG A 442 -8.27 0.40 -1.83
C ARG A 442 -7.17 0.10 -0.83
N TYR A 443 -7.17 -1.12 -0.30
CA TYR A 443 -6.04 -1.67 0.47
C TYR A 443 -5.58 -3.01 -0.10
N GLY A 444 -4.44 -3.53 0.38
CA GLY A 444 -3.87 -4.80 -0.07
C GLY A 444 -3.35 -4.76 -1.50
N HIS A 445 -3.18 -3.56 -2.07
CA HIS A 445 -2.59 -3.36 -3.39
C HIS A 445 -1.06 -3.28 -3.28
N ARG A 446 -0.38 -3.26 -4.42
CA ARG A 446 1.08 -3.13 -4.49
C ARG A 446 1.47 -2.06 -5.49
N SER A 447 2.45 -1.25 -5.10
CA SER A 447 3.03 -0.22 -5.96
C SER A 447 4.46 -0.57 -6.34
N VAL A 448 4.82 -0.29 -7.59
CA VAL A 448 6.18 -0.40 -8.10
C VAL A 448 6.55 0.84 -8.90
N VAL A 449 7.85 1.10 -9.06
CA VAL A 449 8.36 2.21 -9.87
C VAL A 449 9.06 1.67 -11.10
N TYR A 450 8.72 2.23 -12.26
CA TYR A 450 9.39 1.96 -13.51
C TYR A 450 9.45 3.26 -14.33
N ASP A 451 10.62 3.57 -14.90
CA ASP A 451 10.81 4.78 -15.73
C ASP A 451 10.32 6.08 -15.06
N GLY A 452 10.63 6.24 -13.75
CA GLY A 452 10.23 7.40 -12.96
C GLY A 452 8.72 7.53 -12.69
N LYS A 453 7.91 6.53 -13.05
CA LYS A 453 6.46 6.49 -12.82
C LYS A 453 6.14 5.41 -11.80
N MET A 454 5.14 5.65 -10.96
CA MET A 454 4.64 4.68 -10.00
C MET A 454 3.40 4.00 -10.60
N PHE A 455 3.35 2.67 -10.53
CA PHE A 455 2.23 1.85 -10.98
C PHE A 455 1.64 1.10 -9.78
N ILE A 456 0.33 0.97 -9.73
CA ILE A 456 -0.41 0.35 -8.62
C ILE A 456 -1.29 -0.76 -9.16
N PHE A 457 -1.09 -1.96 -8.62
CA PHE A 457 -1.76 -3.19 -9.07
C PHE A 457 -2.72 -3.71 -8.00
N GLY A 458 -3.89 -4.14 -8.48
CA GLY A 458 -4.92 -4.81 -7.67
C GLY A 458 -5.37 -4.01 -6.45
N GLY A 459 -5.74 -4.73 -5.39
CA GLY A 459 -6.29 -4.20 -4.15
C GLY A 459 -7.74 -4.62 -3.93
N PHE A 460 -8.26 -4.27 -2.75
CA PHE A 460 -9.63 -4.54 -2.35
C PHE A 460 -10.32 -3.27 -1.88
N ASP A 461 -11.52 -3.06 -2.36
CA ASP A 461 -12.35 -1.89 -2.04
C ASP A 461 -13.83 -2.24 -1.81
N GLY A 462 -14.09 -3.52 -1.53
CA GLY A 462 -15.41 -4.12 -1.57
C GLY A 462 -15.55 -5.11 -2.73
N SER A 463 -14.78 -4.89 -3.80
CA SER A 463 -14.46 -5.91 -4.80
C SER A 463 -12.94 -5.98 -4.97
N PHE A 464 -12.45 -7.04 -5.62
CA PHE A 464 -11.04 -7.11 -5.98
C PHE A 464 -10.79 -6.29 -7.25
N ALA A 465 -9.96 -5.26 -7.14
CA ALA A 465 -9.70 -4.35 -8.23
C ALA A 465 -8.92 -5.03 -9.36
N ARG A 466 -9.35 -4.77 -10.59
CA ARG A 466 -8.71 -5.22 -11.84
C ARG A 466 -7.90 -4.11 -12.52
N SER A 467 -8.18 -2.87 -12.15
CA SER A 467 -7.55 -1.69 -12.71
C SER A 467 -6.10 -1.53 -12.23
N VAL A 468 -5.25 -1.07 -13.16
CA VAL A 468 -3.90 -0.59 -12.87
C VAL A 468 -3.96 0.93 -12.83
N LEU A 469 -3.47 1.53 -11.75
CA LEU A 469 -3.31 2.98 -11.65
C LEU A 469 -1.87 3.35 -11.96
N GLN A 470 -1.66 4.45 -12.66
CA GLN A 470 -0.34 5.02 -12.88
C GLN A 470 -0.30 6.44 -12.31
N PHE A 471 0.65 6.68 -11.43
CA PHE A 471 1.05 8.02 -11.00
C PHE A 471 2.29 8.45 -11.78
N MET A 472 2.16 9.57 -12.48
CA MET A 472 3.26 10.24 -13.13
C MET A 472 3.61 11.51 -12.35
N PRO A 473 4.83 11.65 -11.78
CA PRO A 473 5.22 12.86 -11.08
C PRO A 473 5.27 14.09 -12.01
N GLY A 474 5.28 15.27 -11.40
CA GLY A 474 5.54 16.54 -12.09
C GLY A 474 6.90 16.60 -12.77
N ASN A 475 7.08 17.53 -13.70
CA ASN A 475 8.35 17.75 -14.39
C ASN A 475 9.09 18.98 -13.86
N CYS A 476 10.18 18.78 -13.13
CA CYS A 476 11.01 19.88 -12.61
C CYS A 476 11.55 20.81 -13.71
N GLY A 477 11.87 20.29 -14.90
CA GLY A 477 12.38 21.10 -16.01
C GLY A 477 11.38 22.11 -16.60
N PHE A 478 10.11 22.05 -16.17
CA PHE A 478 9.08 23.03 -16.49
C PHE A 478 9.34 24.39 -15.82
N TYR A 479 9.83 24.38 -14.58
CA TYR A 479 10.03 25.60 -13.81
C TYR A 479 11.25 26.38 -14.29
N ARG A 480 11.06 27.68 -14.52
CA ARG A 480 12.13 28.64 -14.87
C ARG A 480 12.56 29.49 -13.68
N ASN A 481 11.62 29.76 -12.78
CA ASN A 481 11.88 30.46 -11.53
C ASN A 481 12.44 29.47 -10.49
N LYS A 482 13.47 29.89 -9.74
CA LYS A 482 14.12 29.06 -8.72
C LYS A 482 13.18 28.76 -7.54
N ASP A 483 12.38 29.71 -7.11
CA ASP A 483 11.45 29.52 -5.99
C ASP A 483 10.32 28.56 -6.37
N ASP A 484 9.73 28.68 -7.56
CA ASP A 484 8.71 27.73 -8.04
C ASP A 484 9.27 26.30 -8.16
N CYS A 485 10.52 26.18 -8.62
CA CYS A 485 11.24 24.91 -8.68
C CYS A 485 11.38 24.28 -7.29
N LEU A 486 11.95 25.01 -6.34
CA LEU A 486 12.30 24.48 -5.03
C LEU A 486 11.09 24.25 -4.12
N ASN A 487 9.98 24.94 -4.38
CA ASN A 487 8.72 24.78 -3.65
C ASN A 487 7.72 23.82 -4.33
N SER A 488 8.08 23.18 -5.45
CA SER A 488 7.18 22.25 -6.14
C SER A 488 6.87 21.03 -5.26
N GLN A 489 5.58 20.73 -5.11
CA GLN A 489 5.06 19.57 -4.37
C GLN A 489 4.29 18.63 -5.31
N GLN A 490 4.86 18.33 -6.47
CA GLN A 490 4.18 17.54 -7.51
C GLN A 490 4.65 16.08 -7.53
N GLY A 491 4.86 15.49 -6.34
CA GLY A 491 5.29 14.10 -6.16
C GLY A 491 6.71 13.78 -6.62
N ILE A 492 7.56 14.79 -6.75
CA ILE A 492 8.98 14.68 -7.10
C ILE A 492 9.78 15.77 -6.39
N LYS A 493 11.02 15.47 -5.98
CA LYS A 493 11.89 16.48 -5.36
C LYS A 493 12.62 17.24 -6.45
N CYS A 494 12.25 18.49 -6.66
CA CYS A 494 12.93 19.40 -7.55
C CYS A 494 14.05 20.14 -6.82
N VAL A 495 15.20 20.22 -7.48
CA VAL A 495 16.41 20.90 -6.99
C VAL A 495 16.94 21.80 -8.09
N HIS A 496 17.70 22.82 -7.70
CA HIS A 496 18.33 23.72 -8.64
C HIS A 496 19.84 23.46 -8.68
N TYR A 497 20.34 23.12 -9.87
CA TYR A 497 21.75 22.80 -10.08
C TYR A 497 22.24 23.45 -11.37
N LYS A 498 23.33 24.24 -11.29
CA LYS A 498 23.93 24.97 -12.42
C LYS A 498 22.94 25.80 -13.25
N GLY A 499 22.06 26.55 -12.59
CA GLY A 499 21.11 27.42 -13.29
C GLY A 499 19.92 26.71 -13.92
N ARG A 500 19.70 25.42 -13.60
CA ARG A 500 18.59 24.61 -14.13
C ARG A 500 17.84 23.91 -13.00
N CYS A 501 16.51 23.89 -13.12
CA CYS A 501 15.66 23.05 -12.29
C CYS A 501 15.66 21.63 -12.85
N MET A 502 15.92 20.64 -12.00
CA MET A 502 15.93 19.22 -12.35
C MET A 502 15.47 18.37 -11.16
N ASN A 503 15.24 17.08 -11.38
CA ASN A 503 14.89 16.18 -10.29
C ASN A 503 16.12 15.83 -9.44
N SER A 504 15.91 15.55 -8.16
CA SER A 504 16.97 15.26 -7.20
C SER A 504 17.86 14.07 -7.63
N ALA A 505 17.28 13.00 -8.15
CA ALA A 505 18.01 11.81 -8.57
C ALA A 505 19.01 12.12 -9.70
N GLU A 506 18.59 12.90 -10.70
CA GLU A 506 19.46 13.38 -11.79
C GLU A 506 20.58 14.26 -11.25
N ALA A 507 20.26 15.21 -10.36
CA ALA A 507 21.26 16.12 -9.81
C ALA A 507 22.31 15.38 -8.97
N TRP A 508 21.90 14.42 -8.16
CA TRP A 508 22.80 13.56 -7.39
C TRP A 508 23.71 12.71 -8.28
N HIS A 509 23.19 12.22 -9.40
CA HIS A 509 23.99 11.51 -10.39
C HIS A 509 25.10 12.43 -10.95
N LEU A 510 24.75 13.65 -11.36
CA LEU A 510 25.71 14.64 -11.88
C LEU A 510 26.78 15.02 -10.86
N ILE A 511 26.41 15.27 -9.61
CA ILE A 511 27.35 15.61 -8.54
C ILE A 511 28.38 14.51 -8.32
N LYS A 512 27.92 13.25 -8.32
CA LYS A 512 28.80 12.09 -8.17
C LYS A 512 29.76 11.95 -9.33
N VAL A 513 29.28 12.11 -10.56
CA VAL A 513 30.11 12.04 -11.79
C VAL A 513 31.14 13.18 -11.81
N GLU A 514 30.73 14.38 -11.43
CA GLU A 514 31.61 15.56 -11.39
C GLU A 514 32.49 15.64 -10.14
N LYS A 515 32.38 14.69 -9.21
CA LYS A 515 33.10 14.66 -7.92
C LYS A 515 32.95 15.97 -7.14
N ARG A 516 31.75 16.56 -7.15
CA ARG A 516 31.45 17.79 -6.41
C ARG A 516 30.91 17.49 -5.02
N ASP A 517 30.95 18.51 -4.17
CA ASP A 517 30.28 18.48 -2.88
C ASP A 517 28.75 18.57 -3.06
N SER A 518 28.03 17.85 -2.21
CA SER A 518 26.59 17.97 -1.97
C SER A 518 26.11 19.40 -1.73
N SER A 519 26.96 20.29 -1.17
CA SER A 519 26.62 21.69 -0.92
C SER A 519 26.36 22.51 -2.20
N ALA A 520 26.64 21.95 -3.38
CA ALA A 520 26.34 22.56 -4.67
C ALA A 520 24.84 22.52 -5.04
N LEU A 521 24.01 21.80 -4.28
CA LEU A 521 22.56 21.75 -4.45
C LEU A 521 21.88 22.88 -3.69
N ASP A 522 21.25 23.78 -4.42
CA ASP A 522 20.29 24.69 -3.83
C ASP A 522 19.01 23.92 -3.47
N LYS A 523 18.66 23.92 -2.18
CA LYS A 523 17.44 23.28 -1.66
C LYS A 523 16.73 24.18 -0.65
N VAL A 524 15.41 24.04 -0.60
CA VAL A 524 14.54 24.72 0.36
C VAL A 524 13.75 23.66 1.12
N CYS A 525 13.77 23.75 2.45
CA CYS A 525 13.01 22.91 3.39
C CYS A 525 12.20 23.78 4.36
N THR A 526 11.68 24.91 3.90
CA THR A 526 10.94 25.88 4.73
C THR A 526 9.46 25.53 4.87
N PHE A 527 8.98 24.46 4.24
CA PHE A 527 7.57 24.12 4.23
C PHE A 527 7.11 23.54 5.58
N THR A 528 6.03 24.10 6.13
CA THR A 528 5.30 23.51 7.24
C THR A 528 4.43 22.36 6.73
N GLY A 529 5.02 21.17 6.69
CA GLY A 529 4.35 19.94 6.24
C GLY A 529 3.12 19.55 7.06
N VAL A 530 2.31 18.63 6.51
CA VAL A 530 1.21 17.98 7.22
C VAL A 530 1.80 16.89 8.11
N GLY A 531 1.75 17.02 9.43
CA GLY A 531 2.26 15.97 10.32
C GLY A 531 2.33 16.43 11.76
N ALA A 532 2.41 15.48 12.69
CA ALA A 532 2.51 15.80 14.10
C ALA A 532 3.79 16.61 14.38
N SER A 533 3.68 17.63 15.25
CA SER A 533 4.85 18.27 15.82
C SER A 533 5.71 17.20 16.48
N PHE A 534 6.99 17.15 16.14
CA PHE A 534 7.89 16.17 16.73
C PHE A 534 8.20 16.58 18.17
N ASP A 535 7.62 15.88 19.13
CA ASP A 535 7.77 16.15 20.55
C ASP A 535 8.64 15.08 21.22
N CYS A 536 9.87 15.45 21.56
CA CYS A 536 10.81 14.58 22.26
C CYS A 536 10.24 14.02 23.56
N SER A 537 9.36 14.76 24.25
CA SER A 537 8.81 14.33 25.55
C SER A 537 7.95 13.08 25.47
N THR A 538 7.43 12.76 24.28
CA THR A 538 6.66 11.53 24.03
C THR A 538 7.55 10.27 23.97
N ILE A 539 8.86 10.44 23.82
CA ILE A 539 9.83 9.33 23.76
C ILE A 539 10.30 8.99 25.17
N THR A 540 9.99 7.77 25.59
CA THR A 540 10.24 7.31 26.97
C THR A 540 11.51 6.45 27.11
N ASP A 541 12.27 6.25 26.02
CA ASP A 541 13.49 5.45 26.04
C ASP A 541 14.70 6.16 25.42
N CYS A 542 15.86 5.95 26.06
CA CYS A 542 17.13 6.57 25.68
C CYS A 542 17.55 6.24 24.24
N SER A 543 17.41 4.97 23.83
CA SER A 543 17.88 4.47 22.54
C SER A 543 17.14 5.10 21.36
N THR A 544 15.82 5.27 21.47
CA THR A 544 15.00 5.99 20.49
C THR A 544 15.26 7.48 20.54
N CYS A 545 15.36 8.06 21.73
CA CYS A 545 15.61 9.50 21.90
C CYS A 545 16.90 9.94 21.20
N THR A 546 17.94 9.13 21.28
CA THR A 546 19.27 9.39 20.68
C THR A 546 19.40 8.90 19.24
N SER A 547 18.29 8.45 18.65
CA SER A 547 18.22 7.96 17.27
C SER A 547 17.12 8.65 16.47
N THR A 548 16.86 9.92 16.80
CA THR A 548 15.98 10.81 16.03
C THR A 548 16.85 11.64 15.08
N GLU A 549 16.71 11.49 13.76
CA GLU A 549 17.63 12.15 12.81
C GLU A 549 17.18 13.55 12.34
N VAL A 550 15.86 13.84 12.30
CA VAL A 550 15.34 15.10 11.73
C VAL A 550 15.36 16.27 12.73
N GLN A 551 15.18 15.97 14.02
CA GLN A 551 15.36 16.91 15.13
C GLN A 551 16.07 16.16 16.26
N PRO A 552 17.31 16.52 16.63
CA PRO A 552 18.09 15.74 17.57
C PRO A 552 17.53 15.94 18.98
N CYS A 553 16.67 15.01 19.40
CA CYS A 553 16.36 14.87 20.81
C CYS A 553 17.61 14.40 21.56
N ARG A 554 17.65 14.72 22.85
CA ARG A 554 18.74 14.40 23.74
C ARG A 554 18.19 13.71 24.97
N TRP A 555 18.90 12.69 25.46
CA TRP A 555 18.51 12.00 26.67
C TRP A 555 19.22 12.60 27.87
N CYS A 556 18.47 13.24 28.76
CA CYS A 556 18.99 14.01 29.89
C CYS A 556 18.22 13.71 31.16
N ASN A 557 18.93 13.34 32.23
CA ASN A 557 18.36 13.03 33.54
C ASN A 557 17.17 12.03 33.48
N GLY A 558 17.28 11.01 32.62
CA GLY A 558 16.25 9.97 32.49
C GLY A 558 15.01 10.37 31.68
N ARG A 559 15.06 11.48 30.94
CA ARG A 559 13.96 11.94 30.07
C ARG A 559 14.49 12.35 28.69
N CYS A 560 13.64 12.26 27.68
CA CYS A 560 13.94 12.74 26.35
C CYS A 560 13.46 14.18 26.18
N VAL A 561 14.36 15.09 25.78
CA VAL A 561 14.10 16.52 25.66
C VAL A 561 14.75 17.08 24.39
N GLY A 562 14.23 18.19 23.88
CA GLY A 562 14.84 18.87 22.73
C GLY A 562 16.13 19.63 23.08
N ASP A 563 16.23 20.13 24.31
CA ASP A 563 17.41 20.86 24.80
C ASP A 563 17.73 20.47 26.25
N CYS A 564 19.02 20.33 26.57
CA CYS A 564 19.50 19.84 27.85
C CYS A 564 20.09 20.96 28.69
N MET A 565 19.49 21.21 29.85
CA MET A 565 20.07 22.10 30.85
C MET A 565 20.97 21.30 31.81
N GLY A 566 22.18 20.92 31.37
CA GLY A 566 23.19 20.30 32.26
C GLY A 566 24.18 19.33 31.59
N ASN A 567 25.13 18.80 32.37
CA ASN A 567 26.29 18.02 31.89
C ASN A 567 26.04 16.52 31.63
N ALA A 568 24.84 15.99 31.91
CA ALA A 568 24.51 14.56 31.77
C ALA A 568 23.72 14.28 30.48
N GLU A 569 24.34 14.59 29.33
CA GLU A 569 23.75 14.42 28.01
C GLU A 569 24.20 13.11 27.36
N ILE A 570 23.25 12.32 26.87
CA ILE A 570 23.52 11.18 26.00
C ILE A 570 22.99 11.49 24.60
N THR A 571 23.88 11.38 23.61
CA THR A 571 23.58 11.58 22.18
C THR A 571 23.85 10.35 21.32
N ASN A 572 24.59 9.36 21.83
CA ASN A 572 24.85 8.09 21.15
C ASN A 572 23.99 6.97 21.78
N PRO A 573 23.14 6.27 21.01
CA PRO A 573 22.31 5.17 21.51
C PRO A 573 23.13 4.01 22.09
N GLU A 574 24.39 3.84 21.72
CA GLU A 574 25.27 2.80 22.27
C GLU A 574 25.64 3.05 23.74
N LEU A 575 25.52 4.29 24.21
CA LEU A 575 25.75 4.66 25.61
C LEU A 575 24.50 4.46 26.48
N CYS A 576 23.36 4.15 25.87
CA CYS A 576 22.12 3.89 26.59
C CYS A 576 22.16 2.51 27.26
N VAL A 577 21.72 2.43 28.51
CA VAL A 577 21.55 1.15 29.21
C VAL A 577 20.51 0.31 28.47
N VAL A 578 20.93 -0.87 28.01
CA VAL A 578 20.06 -1.83 27.33
C VAL A 578 19.08 -2.43 28.34
N ARG A 579 17.87 -1.88 28.41
CA ARG A 579 16.74 -2.50 29.11
C ARG A 579 15.86 -3.22 28.12
N VAL A 580 15.72 -4.54 28.27
CA VAL A 580 14.72 -5.32 27.53
C VAL A 580 13.35 -4.99 28.12
N ASN A 581 12.42 -4.61 27.25
CA ASN A 581 11.03 -4.43 27.64
C ASN A 581 10.29 -5.76 27.44
N CYS A 582 10.07 -6.52 28.50
CA CYS A 582 9.44 -7.84 28.39
C CYS A 582 7.99 -7.78 27.89
N SER A 583 7.27 -6.70 28.21
CA SER A 583 5.85 -6.53 27.84
C SER A 583 5.58 -6.50 26.33
N GLN A 584 6.60 -6.25 25.51
CA GLN A 584 6.48 -6.24 24.04
C GLN A 584 6.41 -7.66 23.43
N PHE A 585 6.72 -8.71 24.22
CA PHE A 585 6.73 -10.08 23.75
C PHE A 585 5.42 -10.76 24.12
N HIS A 586 4.59 -11.02 23.11
CA HIS A 586 3.24 -11.55 23.32
C HIS A 586 3.15 -13.08 23.17
N THR A 587 4.28 -13.77 22.97
CA THR A 587 4.34 -15.24 22.91
C THR A 587 5.42 -15.80 23.82
N CYS A 588 5.23 -17.02 24.30
CA CYS A 588 6.21 -17.71 25.14
C CYS A 588 7.58 -17.83 24.44
N ASN A 589 7.59 -18.17 23.14
CA ASN A 589 8.82 -18.28 22.36
C ASN A 589 9.51 -16.93 22.18
N SER A 590 8.78 -15.86 21.85
CA SER A 590 9.37 -14.52 21.74
C SER A 590 9.94 -14.06 23.09
N CYS A 591 9.19 -14.27 24.19
CA CYS A 591 9.63 -13.94 25.53
C CYS A 591 10.94 -14.65 25.93
N ARG A 592 11.05 -15.95 25.64
CA ARG A 592 12.25 -16.74 25.96
C ARG A 592 13.43 -16.40 25.07
N THR A 593 13.21 -16.31 23.75
CA THR A 593 14.27 -16.10 22.76
C THR A 593 14.82 -14.68 22.82
N PHE A 594 13.97 -13.68 23.03
CA PHE A 594 14.34 -12.27 22.99
C PHE A 594 14.44 -11.60 24.35
N GLY A 595 13.92 -12.25 25.40
CA GLY A 595 14.01 -11.76 26.77
C GLY A 595 15.41 -11.76 27.35
N ALA A 596 16.38 -12.42 26.70
CA ALA A 596 17.79 -12.47 27.10
C ALA A 596 18.02 -12.86 28.58
N GLY A 597 17.16 -13.73 29.12
CA GLY A 597 17.19 -14.15 30.53
C GLY A 597 16.66 -13.11 31.52
N MET A 598 16.29 -11.91 31.06
CA MET A 598 15.66 -10.86 31.86
C MET A 598 14.13 -10.94 31.85
N CYS A 599 13.55 -11.75 30.97
CA CYS A 599 12.11 -11.97 30.89
C CYS A 599 11.70 -13.40 31.22
N VAL A 600 10.54 -13.56 31.82
CA VAL A 600 9.90 -14.85 32.10
C VAL A 600 8.46 -14.84 31.60
N TRP A 601 8.06 -15.96 30.97
CA TRP A 601 6.69 -16.20 30.61
C TRP A 601 5.93 -16.70 31.84
N THR A 602 4.99 -15.91 32.34
CA THR A 602 4.31 -16.15 33.61
C THR A 602 2.80 -16.07 33.49
N HIS A 603 2.10 -16.70 34.41
CA HIS A 603 0.64 -16.68 34.49
C HIS A 603 0.20 -15.54 35.42
N HIS A 604 -0.39 -14.50 34.84
CA HIS A 604 -0.86 -13.33 35.56
C HIS A 604 -2.09 -13.66 36.43
N LYS A 605 -2.25 -12.94 37.56
CA LYS A 605 -3.33 -13.17 38.54
C LYS A 605 -4.74 -13.06 37.93
N SER A 606 -4.87 -12.32 36.84
CA SER A 606 -6.11 -12.15 36.08
C SER A 606 -6.38 -13.26 35.04
N ARG A 607 -5.75 -14.44 35.18
CA ARG A 607 -5.96 -15.67 34.36
C ARG A 607 -5.53 -15.57 32.88
N TYR A 608 -4.47 -14.84 32.58
CA TYR A 608 -3.85 -14.85 31.25
C TYR A 608 -2.33 -14.99 31.38
N TYR A 609 -1.65 -15.41 30.31
CA TYR A 609 -0.20 -15.49 30.27
C TYR A 609 0.42 -14.23 29.67
N GLU A 610 1.55 -13.79 30.23
CA GLU A 610 2.29 -12.64 29.73
C GLU A 610 3.81 -12.82 29.90
N CYS A 611 4.57 -12.00 29.18
CA CYS A 611 6.01 -11.89 29.37
C CYS A 611 6.31 -10.76 30.35
N ALA A 612 6.87 -11.10 31.51
CA ALA A 612 7.19 -10.17 32.58
C ALA A 612 8.69 -10.14 32.86
N ASP A 613 9.17 -9.07 33.50
CA ASP A 613 10.54 -9.00 33.98
C ASP A 613 10.80 -10.08 35.06
N VAL A 614 12.00 -10.66 35.06
CA VAL A 614 12.43 -11.58 36.11
C VAL A 614 12.60 -10.77 37.41
N VAL A 615 11.69 -10.97 38.36
CA VAL A 615 11.81 -10.39 39.70
C VAL A 615 12.90 -11.15 40.45
N VAL A 616 14.09 -10.55 40.57
CA VAL A 616 15.12 -11.04 41.49
C VAL A 616 14.71 -10.61 42.89
N ASN A 617 14.10 -11.52 43.65
CA ASN A 617 13.95 -11.32 45.10
C ASN A 617 15.37 -11.34 45.69
N GLY A 618 15.83 -10.16 46.12
CA GLY A 618 17.09 -9.99 46.86
C GLY A 618 17.00 -10.56 48.26
#